data_AF-A0A8J3Q4T2-F1
#
_entry.id   AF-A0A8J3Q4T2-F1
#
_cell.length_a   1.000
_cell.length_b   1.000
_cell.length_c   1.000
_cell.angle_alpha   90.00
_cell.angle_beta   90.00
_cell.angle_gamma   90.00
#
_symmetry.space_group_name_H-M   'P 1'
#
loop_
_entity.id
_entity.type
_entity.pdbx_description
1 polymer ?
#
loop_
_entity_poly.entity_id
_entity_poly.type
_entity_poly.pdbx_seq_one_letter_code
_entity_poly.pdbx_strand_id
1 'polypeptide(L)'
;MTPDNGYTQQGLGVPCLVVDDLATAVSYYRDIVGFDVVYKLDTETTPMALMRGHGAGLLLQESATRSRRTDQPVPTAGPWDAALLVSDLDGFVARLQSHGVEVLAEPLSAFGSRFVDFVDCAGNVICVGEGSGDLIGLPTSGGGRWSSKLRDFSLDRAARLRSAARTGLGALRRREDLRDLRRFYRSLPDQRDVYYMFFTSGLLHWVAAAEAYVPADTNLVLIGSALTDAERAWIAAKLDRPFHHVRSRIDDIAAWQLLFEVNQHNFGWLDIDCFVLNPEIFAEMAAVAPQVSMNCGWAMASDFGFPVAGTHLLFINQKAIHAVRSAGVAADPGTYDWTGCARPLPQLGFNRVPSGRTRRLLRQVLPDDGTGRPRLVSGAFYDTLMVYQMLARAVGFPVRQVRPLARRCTLPVDVNSTDPAHWPEDVSDELFHLCGISYYTRFADNPGLLALYVGAELVMLDNLLSFSTTEPPEQYASKRNKIMADLARRGLTATDARDRFRRHLVEGRGLAGAAADRVLESGRQRARSAIDLVT
;
A
#
# COMPACT_ATOMS: atom_id res chain seq x y z
N MET A 1 21.72 -16.71 -28.72
CA MET A 1 21.10 -16.46 -30.03
C MET A 1 19.75 -17.16 -30.02
N THR A 2 18.68 -16.42 -29.79
CA THR A 2 17.32 -16.90 -30.05
C THR A 2 17.14 -17.02 -31.57
N PRO A 3 16.47 -18.07 -32.09
CA PRO A 3 16.20 -18.16 -33.51
C PRO A 3 15.33 -16.98 -33.93
N ASP A 4 15.69 -16.36 -35.06
CA ASP A 4 14.89 -15.35 -35.72
C ASP A 4 13.79 -16.06 -36.51
N ASN A 5 12.54 -15.98 -36.05
CA ASN A 5 11.43 -16.79 -36.58
C ASN A 5 10.93 -16.28 -37.95
N GLY A 6 11.60 -15.30 -38.58
CA GLY A 6 11.21 -14.76 -39.89
C GLY A 6 9.92 -13.93 -39.88
N TYR A 7 9.29 -13.73 -38.72
CA TYR A 7 8.10 -12.92 -38.53
C TYR A 7 8.43 -11.67 -37.69
N THR A 8 9.17 -10.71 -38.25
CA THR A 8 9.11 -9.32 -37.75
C THR A 8 7.81 -8.67 -38.24
N GLN A 9 6.67 -9.14 -37.72
CA GLN A 9 5.46 -8.33 -37.71
C GLN A 9 5.42 -7.61 -36.36
N GLN A 10 5.51 -6.29 -36.39
CA GLN A 10 5.11 -5.48 -35.23
C GLN A 10 3.62 -5.74 -35.01
N GLY A 11 3.27 -6.54 -34.01
CA GLY A 11 1.90 -6.71 -33.59
C GLY A 11 1.38 -5.39 -33.02
N LEU A 12 0.71 -4.59 -33.83
CA LEU A 12 -0.09 -3.47 -33.34
C LEU A 12 -1.32 -4.06 -32.66
N GLY A 13 -1.31 -4.12 -31.33
CA GLY A 13 -2.49 -4.49 -30.56
C GLY A 13 -3.59 -3.45 -30.76
N VAL A 14 -4.78 -3.90 -31.16
CA VAL A 14 -5.98 -3.06 -31.23
C VAL A 14 -6.88 -3.51 -30.07
N PRO A 15 -6.98 -2.74 -28.96
CA PRO A 15 -7.91 -3.07 -27.89
C PRO A 15 -9.35 -3.14 -28.44
N CYS A 16 -10.13 -4.10 -27.93
CA CYS A 16 -11.54 -4.27 -28.27
C CYS A 16 -12.40 -3.91 -27.06
N LEU A 17 -13.24 -2.90 -27.20
CA LEU A 17 -14.27 -2.55 -26.22
C LEU A 17 -15.60 -3.14 -26.66
N VAL A 18 -16.24 -3.84 -25.73
CA VAL A 18 -17.60 -4.35 -25.94
C VAL A 18 -18.59 -3.27 -25.57
N VAL A 19 -19.58 -3.04 -26.45
CA VAL A 19 -20.60 -2.00 -26.30
C VAL A 19 -22.00 -2.57 -26.47
N ASP A 20 -23.00 -1.89 -25.91
CA ASP A 20 -24.39 -2.30 -25.99
C ASP A 20 -25.05 -1.91 -27.33
N ASP A 21 -24.72 -0.73 -27.86
CA ASP A 21 -25.25 -0.18 -29.11
C ASP A 21 -24.11 0.42 -29.93
N LEU A 22 -23.78 -0.21 -31.05
CA LEU A 22 -22.63 0.19 -31.87
C LEU A 22 -22.79 1.60 -32.45
N ALA A 23 -23.99 1.99 -32.84
CA ALA A 23 -24.23 3.30 -33.47
C ALA A 23 -23.98 4.46 -32.48
N THR A 24 -24.42 4.27 -31.24
CA THR A 24 -24.22 5.18 -30.11
C THR A 24 -22.75 5.24 -29.74
N ALA A 25 -22.08 4.10 -29.61
CA ALA A 25 -20.66 4.05 -29.30
C ALA A 25 -19.80 4.70 -30.40
N VAL A 26 -20.07 4.42 -31.68
CA VAL A 26 -19.37 5.07 -32.80
C VAL A 26 -19.53 6.58 -32.76
N SER A 27 -20.75 7.08 -32.51
CA SER A 27 -21.00 8.52 -32.39
C SER A 27 -20.29 9.12 -31.17
N TYR A 28 -20.33 8.45 -30.01
CA TYR A 28 -19.65 8.88 -28.79
C TYR A 28 -18.14 8.99 -28.99
N TYR A 29 -17.50 7.93 -29.48
CA TYR A 29 -16.06 7.90 -29.67
C TYR A 29 -15.60 8.88 -30.76
N ARG A 30 -16.42 9.13 -31.79
CA ARG A 30 -16.13 10.13 -32.82
C ARG A 30 -16.26 11.56 -32.30
N ASP A 31 -17.44 11.89 -31.77
CA ASP A 31 -17.83 13.27 -31.52
C ASP A 31 -17.29 13.76 -30.16
N ILE A 32 -17.19 12.88 -29.16
CA ILE A 32 -16.78 13.24 -27.80
C ILE A 32 -15.31 12.91 -27.57
N VAL A 33 -14.89 11.67 -27.83
CA VAL A 33 -13.51 11.20 -27.56
C VAL A 33 -12.52 11.63 -28.65
N GLY A 34 -13.00 11.88 -29.87
CA GLY A 34 -12.20 12.39 -30.99
C GLY A 34 -11.46 11.33 -31.80
N PHE A 35 -12.05 10.15 -31.98
CA PHE A 35 -11.60 9.14 -32.94
C PHE A 35 -12.24 9.35 -34.32
N ASP A 36 -11.60 8.86 -35.37
CA ASP A 36 -12.16 8.75 -36.71
C ASP A 36 -12.63 7.31 -36.97
N VAL A 37 -13.75 7.16 -37.68
CA VAL A 37 -14.22 5.85 -38.14
C VAL A 37 -13.36 5.41 -39.32
N VAL A 38 -12.60 4.33 -39.15
CA VAL A 38 -11.78 3.76 -40.23
C VAL A 38 -12.60 2.75 -41.03
N TYR A 39 -13.32 1.90 -40.33
CA TYR A 39 -14.11 0.82 -40.91
C TYR A 39 -15.31 0.53 -40.02
N LYS A 40 -16.46 0.25 -40.62
CA LYS A 40 -17.67 -0.18 -39.92
C LYS A 40 -18.22 -1.41 -40.63
N LEU A 41 -18.45 -2.48 -39.88
CA LEU A 41 -19.16 -3.66 -40.33
C LEU A 41 -20.46 -3.77 -39.54
N ASP A 42 -21.57 -3.59 -40.23
CA ASP A 42 -22.91 -3.61 -39.64
C ASP A 42 -23.63 -4.86 -40.17
N THR A 43 -23.35 -6.00 -39.55
CA THR A 43 -23.96 -7.31 -39.92
C THR A 43 -24.78 -7.83 -38.76
N GLU A 44 -25.85 -8.57 -39.06
CA GLU A 44 -26.74 -9.15 -38.05
C GLU A 44 -26.02 -10.04 -37.02
N THR A 45 -24.86 -10.60 -37.37
CA THR A 45 -24.14 -11.55 -36.52
C THR A 45 -22.95 -10.94 -35.80
N THR A 46 -22.35 -9.86 -36.32
CA THR A 46 -21.16 -9.23 -35.70
C THR A 46 -21.09 -7.73 -36.03
N PRO A 47 -21.88 -6.87 -35.37
CA PRO A 47 -21.73 -5.42 -35.50
C PRO A 47 -20.40 -4.98 -34.86
N MET A 48 -19.52 -4.37 -35.65
CA MET A 48 -18.25 -3.81 -35.15
C MET A 48 -17.79 -2.58 -35.92
N ALA A 49 -16.98 -1.73 -35.27
CA ALA A 49 -16.36 -0.57 -35.89
C ALA A 49 -14.90 -0.46 -35.46
N LEU A 50 -14.00 -0.32 -36.44
CA LEU A 50 -12.61 0.04 -36.21
C LEU A 50 -12.48 1.56 -36.25
N MET A 51 -11.99 2.11 -35.15
CA MET A 51 -11.77 3.53 -34.92
C MET A 51 -10.26 3.81 -34.89
N ARG A 52 -9.85 5.02 -35.27
CA ARG A 52 -8.46 5.49 -35.15
C ARG A 52 -8.40 6.91 -34.62
N GLY A 53 -7.57 7.14 -33.61
CA GLY A 53 -7.45 8.44 -32.95
C GLY A 53 -6.27 8.40 -31.98
N HIS A 54 -5.71 9.55 -31.64
CA HIS A 54 -4.63 9.66 -30.64
C HIS A 54 -3.41 8.75 -30.90
N GLY A 55 -3.15 8.42 -32.17
CA GLY A 55 -2.07 7.51 -32.56
C GLY A 55 -2.34 6.01 -32.32
N ALA A 56 -3.55 5.63 -31.88
CA ALA A 56 -3.97 4.26 -31.60
C ALA A 56 -5.15 3.82 -32.47
N GLY A 57 -5.33 2.49 -32.58
CA GLY A 57 -6.56 1.87 -33.09
C GLY A 57 -7.44 1.41 -31.92
N LEU A 58 -8.75 1.44 -32.12
CA LEU A 58 -9.74 0.96 -31.14
C LEU A 58 -10.82 0.17 -31.89
N LEU A 59 -11.07 -1.07 -31.49
CA LEU A 59 -12.18 -1.87 -32.01
C LEU A 59 -13.37 -1.73 -31.07
N LEU A 60 -14.53 -1.34 -31.61
CA LEU A 60 -15.81 -1.39 -30.91
C LEU A 60 -16.58 -2.60 -31.42
N GLN A 61 -17.06 -3.46 -30.51
CA GLN A 61 -17.82 -4.65 -30.87
C GLN A 61 -19.11 -4.70 -30.07
N GLU A 62 -20.24 -4.79 -30.76
CA GLU A 62 -21.53 -4.93 -30.10
C GLU A 62 -21.70 -6.35 -29.53
N SER A 63 -22.21 -6.47 -28.30
CA SER A 63 -22.58 -7.77 -27.75
C SER A 63 -23.92 -7.71 -27.03
N ALA A 64 -24.91 -8.42 -27.58
CA ALA A 64 -26.24 -8.57 -26.98
C ALA A 64 -26.24 -9.22 -25.58
N THR A 65 -25.11 -9.82 -25.15
CA THR A 65 -25.00 -10.55 -23.89
C THR A 65 -24.44 -9.73 -22.73
N ARG A 66 -23.86 -8.55 -23.00
CA ARG A 66 -23.17 -7.73 -21.98
C ARG A 66 -24.00 -6.51 -21.58
N SER A 67 -25.30 -6.70 -21.27
CA SER A 67 -26.05 -5.65 -20.56
C SER A 67 -25.46 -5.50 -19.15
N ARG A 68 -24.52 -4.57 -18.98
CA ARG A 68 -24.15 -4.10 -17.65
C ARG A 68 -25.38 -3.35 -17.14
N ARG A 69 -25.94 -3.82 -16.03
CA ARG A 69 -27.08 -3.19 -15.36
C ARG A 69 -26.75 -1.72 -15.08
N THR A 70 -27.41 -0.79 -15.79
CA THR A 70 -27.18 0.66 -15.71
C THR A 70 -27.44 1.24 -14.33
N ASP A 71 -28.06 0.44 -13.46
CA ASP A 71 -28.37 0.69 -12.04
C ASP A 71 -27.25 0.28 -11.07
N GLN A 72 -26.16 -0.35 -11.53
CA GLN A 72 -25.00 -0.62 -10.67
C GLN A 72 -24.05 0.59 -10.63
N PRO A 73 -23.69 1.10 -9.44
CA PRO A 73 -22.71 2.17 -9.32
C PRO A 73 -21.39 1.75 -9.97
N VAL A 74 -20.85 2.60 -10.84
CA VAL A 74 -19.49 2.40 -11.35
C VAL A 74 -18.54 2.42 -10.16
N PRO A 75 -17.72 1.37 -9.95
CA PRO A 75 -16.74 1.36 -8.87
C PRO A 75 -15.81 2.56 -9.06
N THR A 76 -15.66 3.39 -8.03
CA THR A 76 -14.67 4.49 -8.01
C THR A 76 -13.22 3.99 -8.06
N ALA A 77 -13.02 2.67 -7.97
CA ALA A 77 -11.78 1.96 -8.24
C ALA A 77 -12.11 0.56 -8.81
N GLY A 78 -11.81 0.34 -10.09
CA GLY A 78 -11.99 -0.94 -10.78
C GLY A 78 -10.92 -1.14 -11.87
N PRO A 79 -10.81 -2.34 -12.48
CA PRO A 79 -9.91 -2.55 -13.60
C PRO A 79 -10.28 -1.65 -14.78
N TRP A 80 -9.28 -1.12 -15.48
CA TRP A 80 -9.50 -0.35 -16.70
C TRP A 80 -9.88 -1.28 -17.85
N ASP A 81 -10.93 -0.93 -18.60
CA ASP A 81 -11.31 -1.62 -19.84
C ASP A 81 -10.37 -1.23 -21.00
N ALA A 82 -9.83 -0.01 -20.98
CA ALA A 82 -8.76 0.43 -21.89
C ALA A 82 -7.92 1.58 -21.30
N ALA A 83 -6.73 1.79 -21.86
CA ALA A 83 -5.87 2.93 -21.57
C ALA A 83 -5.50 3.69 -22.85
N LEU A 84 -5.63 5.01 -22.83
CA LEU A 84 -5.29 5.92 -23.92
C LEU A 84 -4.16 6.85 -23.48
N LEU A 85 -3.22 7.13 -24.37
CA LEU A 85 -2.20 8.16 -24.14
C LEU A 85 -2.49 9.37 -25.02
N VAL A 86 -2.53 10.55 -24.41
CA VAL A 86 -2.78 11.82 -25.10
C VAL A 86 -1.65 12.80 -24.81
N SER A 87 -1.41 13.71 -25.76
CA SER A 87 -0.39 14.75 -25.59
C SER A 87 -0.85 15.93 -24.73
N ASP A 88 -2.16 16.12 -24.59
CA ASP A 88 -2.77 17.21 -23.82
C ASP A 88 -3.93 16.67 -22.98
N LEU A 89 -3.62 16.22 -21.77
CA LEU A 89 -4.60 15.64 -20.86
C LEU A 89 -5.64 16.68 -20.40
N ASP A 90 -5.22 17.92 -20.15
CA ASP A 90 -6.12 18.95 -19.62
C ASP A 90 -7.15 19.37 -20.69
N GLY A 91 -6.70 19.56 -21.94
CA GLY A 91 -7.59 19.81 -23.06
C GLY A 91 -8.55 18.65 -23.33
N PHE A 92 -8.07 17.41 -23.18
CA PHE A 92 -8.91 16.21 -23.31
C PHE A 92 -9.98 16.13 -22.21
N VAL A 93 -9.61 16.34 -20.94
CA VAL A 93 -10.54 16.36 -19.81
C VAL A 93 -11.57 17.48 -19.95
N ALA A 94 -11.14 18.69 -20.32
CA ALA A 94 -12.05 19.81 -20.54
C ALA A 94 -13.08 19.50 -21.64
N ARG A 95 -12.66 18.83 -22.72
CA ARG A 95 -13.56 18.37 -23.78
C ARG A 95 -14.56 17.33 -23.28
N LEU A 96 -14.13 16.33 -22.50
CA LEU A 96 -15.05 15.35 -21.91
C LEU A 96 -16.10 16.03 -21.02
N GLN A 97 -15.64 16.91 -20.13
CA GLN A 97 -16.51 17.65 -19.22
C GLN A 97 -17.50 18.56 -19.95
N SER A 98 -17.09 19.21 -21.05
CA SER A 98 -17.99 20.07 -21.84
C SER A 98 -19.12 19.27 -22.54
N HIS A 99 -18.96 17.96 -22.70
CA HIS A 99 -19.97 17.05 -23.23
C HIS A 99 -20.72 16.27 -22.13
N GLY A 100 -20.54 16.64 -20.86
CA GLY A 100 -21.24 16.02 -19.73
C GLY A 100 -20.77 14.60 -19.39
N VAL A 101 -19.56 14.21 -19.81
CA VAL A 101 -18.99 12.90 -19.47
C VAL A 101 -18.57 12.87 -18.00
N GLU A 102 -18.88 11.77 -17.31
CA GLU A 102 -18.46 11.54 -15.93
C GLU A 102 -16.96 11.22 -15.86
N VAL A 103 -16.22 12.18 -15.29
CA VAL A 103 -14.80 12.02 -14.94
C VAL A 103 -14.74 11.61 -13.48
N LEU A 104 -14.19 10.41 -13.20
CA LEU A 104 -14.31 9.76 -11.89
C LEU A 104 -13.47 10.44 -10.79
N ALA A 105 -12.39 11.11 -11.17
CA ALA A 105 -11.50 11.82 -10.25
C ALA A 105 -10.70 12.91 -10.96
N GLU A 106 -10.11 13.83 -10.20
CA GLU A 106 -9.11 14.75 -10.73
C GLU A 106 -7.85 14.00 -11.22
N PRO A 107 -7.11 14.53 -12.23
CA PRO A 107 -5.92 13.86 -12.74
C PRO A 107 -4.90 13.50 -11.65
N LEU A 108 -4.65 12.21 -11.47
CA LEU A 108 -3.69 11.66 -10.53
C LEU A 108 -2.31 11.55 -11.20
N SER A 109 -1.26 11.98 -10.50
CA SER A 109 0.12 11.73 -10.96
C SER A 109 0.57 10.31 -10.59
N ALA A 110 0.79 9.46 -11.59
CA ALA A 110 1.34 8.10 -11.44
C ALA A 110 2.37 7.83 -12.55
N PHE A 111 3.35 6.95 -12.34
CA PHE A 111 4.32 6.56 -13.39
C PHE A 111 5.06 7.70 -14.12
N GLY A 112 5.19 8.89 -13.50
CA GLY A 112 5.77 10.08 -14.14
C GLY A 112 4.81 10.87 -15.02
N SER A 113 3.64 10.32 -15.33
CA SER A 113 2.56 10.91 -16.12
C SER A 113 1.37 11.30 -15.24
N ARG A 114 0.42 12.06 -15.81
CA ARG A 114 -0.88 12.29 -15.18
C ARG A 114 -1.89 11.36 -15.82
N PHE A 115 -2.79 10.81 -15.02
CA PHE A 115 -3.83 9.89 -15.44
C PHE A 115 -5.18 10.36 -14.93
N VAL A 116 -6.22 10.15 -15.71
CA VAL A 116 -7.60 10.41 -15.32
C VAL A 116 -8.47 9.27 -15.82
N ASP A 117 -9.46 8.89 -15.04
CA ASP A 117 -10.39 7.83 -15.42
C ASP A 117 -11.75 8.46 -15.76
N PHE A 118 -12.37 8.02 -16.84
CA PHE A 118 -13.73 8.43 -17.23
C PHE A 118 -14.56 7.22 -17.66
N VAL A 119 -15.88 7.38 -17.66
CA VAL A 119 -16.83 6.35 -18.06
C VAL A 119 -17.39 6.64 -19.45
N ASP A 120 -17.32 5.68 -20.36
CA ASP A 120 -17.89 5.82 -21.70
C ASP A 120 -19.42 5.59 -21.74
N CYS A 121 -20.03 5.72 -22.92
CA CYS A 121 -21.47 5.53 -23.08
C CYS A 121 -21.98 4.10 -22.82
N ALA A 122 -21.08 3.11 -22.74
CA ALA A 122 -21.40 1.71 -22.44
C ALA A 122 -20.97 1.30 -21.02
N GLY A 123 -20.55 2.26 -20.19
CA GLY A 123 -20.12 1.99 -18.81
C GLY A 123 -18.73 1.37 -18.70
N ASN A 124 -17.90 1.45 -19.74
CA ASN A 124 -16.50 1.05 -19.68
C ASN A 124 -15.67 2.11 -18.94
N VAL A 125 -14.72 1.69 -18.11
CA VAL A 125 -13.79 2.59 -17.42
C VAL A 125 -12.53 2.75 -18.26
N ILE A 126 -12.31 3.96 -18.75
CA ILE A 126 -11.19 4.29 -19.64
C ILE A 126 -10.20 5.17 -18.88
N CYS A 127 -8.95 4.71 -18.82
CA CYS A 127 -7.85 5.49 -18.28
C CYS A 127 -7.19 6.33 -19.38
N VAL A 128 -6.93 7.61 -19.11
CA VAL A 128 -6.24 8.50 -20.05
C VAL A 128 -5.01 9.09 -19.40
N GLY A 129 -3.85 8.79 -19.96
CA GLY A 129 -2.55 9.23 -19.50
C GLY A 129 -1.92 10.31 -20.37
N GLU A 130 -1.19 11.26 -19.78
CA GLU A 130 -0.28 12.15 -20.51
C GLU A 130 0.96 11.36 -20.99
N GLY A 131 1.23 11.28 -22.29
CA GLY A 131 2.43 10.58 -22.78
C GLY A 131 2.62 10.56 -24.30
N SER A 132 3.87 10.37 -24.74
CA SER A 132 4.19 9.92 -26.10
C SER A 132 4.26 8.38 -26.14
N GLY A 133 4.11 7.76 -27.32
CA GLY A 133 4.20 6.31 -27.50
C GLY A 133 5.51 5.66 -26.98
N ASP A 134 6.52 6.46 -26.66
CA ASP A 134 7.76 6.04 -26.01
C ASP A 134 7.56 5.49 -24.60
N LEU A 135 6.49 5.90 -23.90
CA LEU A 135 6.16 5.39 -22.55
C LEU A 135 5.90 3.87 -22.56
N ILE A 136 5.53 3.31 -23.72
CA ILE A 136 5.19 1.89 -23.93
C ILE A 136 6.20 1.19 -24.88
N GLY A 137 7.27 1.89 -25.30
CA GLY A 137 8.30 1.30 -26.17
C GLY A 137 7.84 1.03 -27.61
N LEU A 138 6.78 1.69 -28.10
CA LEU A 138 6.33 1.57 -29.48
C LEU A 138 7.05 2.61 -30.36
N PRO A 139 7.90 2.22 -31.32
CA PRO A 139 8.51 3.16 -32.24
C PRO A 139 7.44 3.74 -33.17
N THR A 140 7.28 5.07 -33.18
CA THR A 140 6.39 5.76 -34.13
C THR A 140 6.95 5.66 -35.54
N SER A 141 6.55 4.63 -36.29
CA SER A 141 6.90 4.49 -37.71
C SER A 141 5.90 5.23 -38.59
N GLY A 142 6.35 6.30 -39.26
CA GLY A 142 5.69 6.79 -40.47
C GLY A 142 5.50 8.30 -40.58
N GLY A 143 6.41 8.95 -41.30
CA GLY A 143 6.08 9.97 -42.31
C GLY A 143 5.43 11.28 -41.83
N GLY A 144 6.25 12.26 -41.43
CA GLY A 144 5.79 13.66 -41.41
C GLY A 144 6.56 14.58 -40.47
N ARG A 145 7.38 15.44 -41.07
CA ARG A 145 7.93 16.71 -40.56
C ARG A 145 8.96 16.62 -39.42
N TRP A 146 10.17 17.09 -39.72
CA TRP A 146 11.23 17.49 -38.79
C TRP A 146 10.75 18.28 -37.54
N SER A 147 9.58 18.92 -37.60
CA SER A 147 8.97 19.65 -36.48
C SER A 147 8.35 18.76 -35.39
N SER A 148 7.90 17.54 -35.70
CA SER A 148 7.37 16.61 -34.69
C SER A 148 8.50 16.07 -33.82
N LYS A 149 9.62 15.62 -34.43
CA LYS A 149 10.81 15.18 -33.67
C LYS A 149 11.39 16.25 -32.75
N LEU A 150 11.39 17.52 -33.13
CA LEU A 150 11.82 18.63 -32.25
C LEU A 150 10.82 18.92 -31.13
N ARG A 151 9.52 18.78 -31.40
CA ARG A 151 8.47 18.84 -30.36
C ARG A 151 8.54 17.65 -29.42
N ASP A 152 8.72 16.44 -29.91
CA ASP A 152 8.83 15.22 -29.11
C ASP A 152 10.11 15.24 -28.28
N PHE A 153 11.22 15.71 -28.85
CA PHE A 153 12.48 15.92 -28.11
C PHE A 153 12.34 17.00 -27.03
N SER A 154 11.60 18.09 -27.29
CA SER A 154 11.38 19.13 -26.27
C SER A 154 10.37 18.70 -25.21
N LEU A 155 9.34 17.92 -25.55
CA LEU A 155 8.37 17.34 -24.61
C LEU A 155 8.98 16.22 -23.76
N ASP A 156 9.78 15.32 -24.33
CA ASP A 156 10.55 14.31 -23.57
C ASP A 156 11.58 14.98 -22.67
N ARG A 157 12.31 15.99 -23.17
CA ARG A 157 13.23 16.77 -22.33
C ARG A 157 12.49 17.53 -21.23
N ALA A 158 11.32 18.10 -21.50
CA ALA A 158 10.47 18.75 -20.50
C ALA A 158 9.91 17.73 -19.49
N ALA A 159 9.50 16.54 -19.91
CA ALA A 159 9.03 15.46 -19.04
C ALA A 159 10.16 14.93 -18.14
N ARG A 160 11.36 14.71 -18.69
CA ARG A 160 12.56 14.34 -17.94
C ARG A 160 12.98 15.44 -16.97
N LEU A 161 12.94 16.70 -17.39
CA LEU A 161 13.21 17.85 -16.50
C LEU A 161 12.15 17.96 -15.40
N ARG A 162 10.86 17.78 -15.71
CA ARG A 162 9.77 17.73 -14.71
C ARG A 162 9.98 16.57 -13.74
N SER A 163 10.33 15.38 -14.22
CA SER A 163 10.62 14.19 -13.40
C SER A 163 11.85 14.39 -12.51
N ALA A 164 12.94 14.92 -13.07
CA ALA A 164 14.16 15.26 -12.33
C ALA A 164 13.88 16.36 -11.29
N ALA A 165 13.09 17.38 -11.63
CA ALA A 165 12.68 18.43 -10.71
C ALA A 165 11.81 17.89 -9.57
N ARG A 166 10.83 17.01 -9.86
CA ARG A 166 10.01 16.32 -8.84
C ARG A 166 10.87 15.45 -7.94
N THR A 167 11.81 14.70 -8.50
CA THR A 167 12.76 13.88 -7.73
C THR A 167 13.65 14.75 -6.85
N GLY A 168 14.14 15.87 -7.38
CA GLY A 168 14.90 16.86 -6.63
C GLY A 168 14.11 17.50 -5.49
N LEU A 169 12.86 17.90 -5.74
CA LEU A 169 11.95 18.45 -4.73
C LEU A 169 11.60 17.41 -3.66
N GLY A 170 11.36 16.16 -4.04
CA GLY A 170 11.17 15.05 -3.11
C GLY A 170 12.39 14.83 -2.22
N ALA A 171 13.59 14.89 -2.79
CA ALA A 171 14.83 14.80 -2.03
C ALA A 171 15.04 15.98 -1.08
N LEU A 172 14.66 17.20 -1.48
CA LEU A 172 14.70 18.38 -0.61
C LEU A 172 13.72 18.25 0.56
N ARG A 173 12.46 17.88 0.30
CA ARG A 173 11.44 17.64 1.34
C ARG A 173 11.88 16.56 2.32
N ARG A 174 12.38 15.43 1.82
CA ARG A 174 12.96 14.37 2.67
C ARG A 174 14.09 14.89 3.56
N ARG A 175 14.97 15.78 3.05
CA ARG A 175 16.05 16.38 3.86
C ARG A 175 15.51 17.30 4.95
N GLU A 176 14.37 17.96 4.73
CA GLU A 176 13.70 18.77 5.74
C GLU A 176 13.05 17.89 6.80
N ASP A 177 12.26 16.90 6.38
CA ASP A 177 11.64 15.92 7.29
C ASP A 177 12.69 15.21 8.16
N LEU A 178 13.83 14.82 7.57
CA LEU A 178 14.95 14.24 8.31
C LEU A 178 15.58 15.21 9.31
N ARG A 179 15.73 16.49 8.96
CA ARG A 179 16.28 17.51 9.87
C ARG A 179 15.34 17.74 11.05
N ASP A 180 14.04 17.81 10.79
CA ASP A 180 13.03 18.03 11.81
C ASP A 180 12.90 16.82 12.73
N LEU A 181 12.90 15.60 12.17
CA LEU A 181 12.91 14.37 12.98
C LEU A 181 14.18 14.26 13.84
N ARG A 182 15.36 14.64 13.33
CA ARG A 182 16.59 14.71 14.14
C ARG A 182 16.52 15.74 15.26
N ARG A 183 15.82 16.85 15.05
CA ARG A 183 15.59 17.85 16.12
C ARG A 183 14.68 17.25 17.18
N PHE A 184 13.58 16.64 16.77
CA PHE A 184 12.62 15.98 17.65
C PHE A 184 13.24 14.82 18.45
N TYR A 185 14.01 13.95 17.80
CA TYR A 185 14.71 12.85 18.47
C TYR A 185 15.65 13.35 19.59
N ARG A 186 16.36 14.45 19.33
CA ARG A 186 17.25 15.09 20.32
C ARG A 186 16.50 15.78 21.47
N SER A 187 15.21 16.06 21.30
CA SER A 187 14.38 16.60 22.38
C SER A 187 13.63 15.53 23.18
N LEU A 188 13.74 14.24 22.81
CA LEU A 188 13.14 13.17 23.61
C LEU A 188 13.79 13.10 24.99
N PRO A 189 13.02 12.93 26.08
CA PRO A 189 13.56 12.81 27.44
C PRO A 189 14.51 11.61 27.61
N ASP A 190 14.17 10.48 26.98
CA ASP A 190 15.03 9.30 26.88
C ASP A 190 15.03 8.80 25.42
N GLN A 191 16.22 8.53 24.90
CA GLN A 191 16.45 8.04 23.55
C GLN A 191 16.71 6.54 23.48
N ARG A 192 16.76 5.87 24.64
CA ARG A 192 16.93 4.42 24.76
C ARG A 192 15.58 3.74 24.74
N ASP A 193 15.59 2.54 24.18
CA ASP A 193 14.44 1.62 24.16
C ASP A 193 13.15 2.25 23.62
N VAL A 194 13.30 3.21 22.70
CA VAL A 194 12.19 3.92 22.07
C VAL A 194 11.46 2.97 21.13
N TYR A 195 10.16 2.78 21.32
CA TYR A 195 9.27 2.19 20.32
C TYR A 195 8.66 3.27 19.45
N TYR A 196 8.69 3.08 18.13
CA TYR A 196 8.00 3.96 17.20
C TYR A 196 6.71 3.32 16.69
N MET A 197 5.63 4.09 16.68
CA MET A 197 4.36 3.73 16.04
C MET A 197 4.05 4.76 14.95
N PHE A 198 4.02 4.32 13.70
CA PHE A 198 3.82 5.18 12.54
C PHE A 198 2.41 5.08 11.97
N PHE A 199 1.84 6.21 11.56
CA PHE A 199 0.53 6.25 10.90
C PHE A 199 0.32 7.47 10.01
N THR A 200 -0.68 7.37 9.13
CA THR A 200 -1.15 8.46 8.28
C THR A 200 -2.55 8.92 8.70
N SER A 201 -3.02 10.02 8.11
CA SER A 201 -4.38 10.53 8.35
C SER A 201 -5.45 9.48 8.08
N GLY A 202 -6.52 9.51 8.88
CA GLY A 202 -7.65 8.59 8.80
C GLY A 202 -7.50 7.29 9.57
N LEU A 203 -6.42 7.13 10.35
CA LEU A 203 -6.07 5.90 11.08
C LEU A 203 -6.00 6.06 12.62
N LEU A 204 -6.49 7.17 13.20
CA LEU A 204 -6.46 7.38 14.66
C LEU A 204 -7.13 6.26 15.47
N HIS A 205 -8.17 5.62 14.93
CA HIS A 205 -8.86 4.53 15.63
C HIS A 205 -7.96 3.31 15.82
N TRP A 206 -7.07 3.01 14.87
CA TRP A 206 -6.06 1.96 15.02
C TRP A 206 -4.99 2.36 16.02
N VAL A 207 -4.45 3.58 15.90
CA VAL A 207 -3.44 4.12 16.83
C VAL A 207 -3.93 4.08 18.27
N ALA A 208 -5.12 4.64 18.54
CA ALA A 208 -5.68 4.69 19.89
C ALA A 208 -5.97 3.29 20.45
N ALA A 209 -6.41 2.36 19.60
CA ALA A 209 -6.71 1.00 20.00
C ALA A 209 -5.44 0.19 20.31
N ALA A 210 -4.41 0.26 19.47
CA ALA A 210 -3.14 -0.44 19.71
C ALA A 210 -2.37 0.18 20.89
N GLU A 211 -2.32 1.51 20.97
CA GLU A 211 -1.59 2.21 22.02
C GLU A 211 -2.21 2.04 23.42
N ALA A 212 -3.51 1.74 23.51
CA ALA A 212 -4.15 1.36 24.77
C ALA A 212 -3.57 0.08 25.42
N TYR A 213 -2.84 -0.74 24.65
CA TYR A 213 -2.12 -1.92 25.14
C TYR A 213 -0.67 -1.67 25.50
N VAL A 214 -0.16 -0.46 25.24
CA VAL A 214 1.22 -0.12 25.52
C VAL A 214 1.31 0.44 26.94
N PRO A 215 2.11 -0.16 27.85
CA PRO A 215 2.29 0.36 29.19
C PRO A 215 2.73 1.83 29.21
N ALA A 216 2.32 2.56 30.24
CA ALA A 216 2.65 4.00 30.36
C ALA A 216 4.18 4.24 30.46
N ASP A 217 4.90 3.32 31.07
CA ASP A 217 6.36 3.33 31.24
C ASP A 217 7.14 2.84 30.02
N THR A 218 6.48 2.25 29.02
CA THR A 218 7.12 1.94 27.74
C THR A 218 7.39 3.24 26.99
N ASN A 219 8.63 3.44 26.55
CA ASN A 219 9.07 4.64 25.82
C ASN A 219 8.52 4.65 24.38
N LEU A 220 7.21 4.84 24.24
CA LEU A 220 6.52 4.88 22.96
C LEU A 220 6.48 6.30 22.39
N VAL A 221 6.89 6.43 21.13
CA VAL A 221 6.88 7.65 20.34
C VAL A 221 5.96 7.48 19.14
N LEU A 222 5.05 8.44 18.95
CA LEU A 222 4.11 8.47 17.84
C LEU A 222 4.68 9.28 16.67
N ILE A 223 4.64 8.71 15.46
CA ILE A 223 5.03 9.41 14.23
C ILE A 223 3.83 9.44 13.28
N GLY A 224 3.26 10.63 13.12
CA GLY A 224 2.18 10.87 12.17
C GLY A 224 2.69 11.43 10.85
N SER A 225 2.01 11.16 9.75
CA SER A 225 2.27 11.78 8.45
C SER A 225 0.99 12.26 7.77
N ALA A 226 1.05 13.44 7.16
CA ALA A 226 -0.07 14.07 6.45
C ALA A 226 -1.37 14.17 7.29
N LEU A 227 -1.25 14.25 8.62
CA LEU A 227 -2.37 14.41 9.55
C LEU A 227 -3.05 15.77 9.42
N THR A 228 -4.37 15.78 9.56
CA THR A 228 -5.13 17.03 9.65
C THR A 228 -4.86 17.75 10.97
N ASP A 229 -5.16 19.04 11.03
CA ASP A 229 -4.96 19.84 12.24
C ASP A 229 -5.79 19.30 13.41
N ALA A 230 -7.01 18.83 13.13
CA ALA A 230 -7.89 18.22 14.11
C ALA A 230 -7.33 16.90 14.66
N GLU A 231 -6.71 16.07 13.82
CA GLU A 231 -6.05 14.84 14.29
C GLU A 231 -4.87 15.13 15.19
N ARG A 232 -4.03 16.12 14.84
CA ARG A 232 -2.87 16.51 15.65
C ARG A 232 -3.30 17.09 17.00
N ALA A 233 -4.33 17.93 17.00
CA ALA A 233 -4.91 18.47 18.23
C ALA A 233 -5.48 17.35 19.13
N TRP A 234 -6.17 16.37 18.54
CA TRP A 234 -6.71 15.24 19.27
C TRP A 234 -5.60 14.38 19.90
N ILE A 235 -4.54 14.05 19.14
CA ILE A 235 -3.37 13.31 19.65
C ILE A 235 -2.75 14.03 20.84
N ALA A 236 -2.46 15.33 20.69
CA ALA A 236 -1.83 16.12 21.75
C ALA A 236 -2.70 16.21 23.02
N ALA A 237 -4.03 16.16 22.88
CA ALA A 237 -4.96 16.23 23.99
C ALA A 237 -5.26 14.87 24.65
N LYS A 238 -5.06 13.76 23.95
CA LYS A 238 -5.57 12.43 24.38
C LYS A 238 -4.52 11.35 24.50
N LEU A 239 -3.42 11.44 23.77
CA LEU A 239 -2.34 10.47 23.83
C LEU A 239 -1.18 11.12 24.57
N ASP A 240 -0.94 10.65 25.79
CA ASP A 240 0.17 11.12 26.64
C ASP A 240 1.49 10.47 26.19
N ARG A 241 1.90 10.79 24.95
CA ARG A 241 3.09 10.23 24.30
C ARG A 241 3.83 11.32 23.53
N PRO A 242 5.17 11.29 23.46
CA PRO A 242 5.91 12.14 22.53
C PRO A 242 5.42 11.91 21.10
N PHE A 243 5.14 13.00 20.38
CA PHE A 243 4.53 12.94 19.06
C PHE A 243 5.28 13.85 18.07
N HIS A 244 5.58 13.30 16.89
CA HIS A 244 6.15 14.04 15.77
C HIS A 244 5.26 13.91 14.52
N HIS A 245 5.00 15.04 13.86
CA HIS A 245 4.29 15.07 12.59
C HIS A 245 5.26 15.35 11.44
N VAL A 246 5.42 14.36 10.56
CA VAL A 246 6.13 14.50 9.29
C VAL A 246 5.24 15.27 8.32
N ARG A 247 5.77 16.38 7.80
CA ARG A 247 5.01 17.30 6.94
C ARG A 247 4.69 16.68 5.60
N SER A 248 5.65 15.98 5.01
CA SER A 248 5.39 15.18 3.82
C SER A 248 4.48 14.02 4.17
N ARG A 249 3.52 13.72 3.27
CA ARG A 249 2.93 12.38 3.23
C ARG A 249 4.10 11.41 3.04
N ILE A 250 4.17 10.33 3.81
CA ILE A 250 5.14 9.25 3.68
C ILE A 250 4.45 7.91 3.96
N ASP A 251 5.03 6.81 3.47
CA ASP A 251 4.63 5.45 3.83
C ASP A 251 5.51 4.89 4.97
N ASP A 252 5.18 3.68 5.41
CA ASP A 252 5.92 2.93 6.44
C ASP A 252 7.38 2.70 6.04
N ILE A 253 7.66 2.44 4.77
CA ILE A 253 9.03 2.27 4.26
C ILE A 253 9.85 3.55 4.41
N ALA A 254 9.28 4.69 4.03
CA ALA A 254 9.94 5.97 4.21
C ALA A 254 10.13 6.31 5.69
N ALA A 255 9.17 5.97 6.55
CA ALA A 255 9.32 6.11 8.00
C ALA A 255 10.50 5.26 8.53
N TRP A 256 10.58 3.99 8.14
CA TRP A 256 11.73 3.12 8.47
C TRP A 256 13.07 3.69 8.01
N GLN A 257 13.14 4.24 6.80
CA GLN A 257 14.35 4.88 6.29
C GLN A 257 14.77 6.08 7.15
N LEU A 258 13.82 6.93 7.52
CA LEU A 258 14.08 8.04 8.44
C LEU A 258 14.59 7.53 9.79
N LEU A 259 13.97 6.51 10.37
CA LEU A 259 14.38 5.93 11.66
C LEU A 259 15.78 5.32 11.62
N PHE A 260 16.15 4.61 10.55
CA PHE A 260 17.50 4.08 10.33
C PHE A 260 18.57 5.19 10.17
N GLU A 261 18.16 6.39 9.78
CA GLU A 261 19.05 7.55 9.61
C GLU A 261 19.14 8.47 10.84
N VAL A 262 18.14 8.42 11.75
CA VAL A 262 18.05 9.31 12.92
C VAL A 262 18.50 8.62 14.21
N ASN A 263 18.12 7.36 14.43
CA ASN A 263 18.38 6.69 15.69
C ASN A 263 19.88 6.46 15.94
N GLN A 264 20.29 6.72 17.18
CA GLN A 264 21.65 6.47 17.68
C GLN A 264 21.70 5.31 18.69
N HIS A 265 20.54 4.90 19.20
CA HIS A 265 20.35 3.77 20.11
C HIS A 265 19.54 2.67 19.42
N ASN A 266 19.44 1.51 20.08
CA ASN A 266 18.50 0.48 19.68
C ASN A 266 17.07 1.03 19.79
N PHE A 267 16.19 0.61 18.88
CA PHE A 267 14.84 1.13 18.83
C PHE A 267 13.84 0.08 18.36
N GLY A 268 12.63 0.18 18.86
CA GLY A 268 11.48 -0.64 18.53
C GLY A 268 10.60 -0.04 17.43
N TRP A 269 9.80 -0.91 16.85
CA TRP A 269 8.71 -0.57 15.95
C TRP A 269 7.48 -1.37 16.33
N LEU A 270 6.32 -0.71 16.31
CA LEU A 270 5.01 -1.29 16.54
C LEU A 270 4.05 -0.81 15.46
N ASP A 271 3.51 -1.73 14.66
CA ASP A 271 2.45 -1.40 13.70
C ASP A 271 1.15 -1.04 14.45
N ILE A 272 0.34 -0.16 13.85
CA ILE A 272 -0.92 0.34 14.46
C ILE A 272 -2.06 -0.68 14.50
N ASP A 273 -1.92 -1.78 13.77
CA ASP A 273 -2.81 -2.95 13.76
C ASP A 273 -2.21 -4.12 14.57
N CYS A 274 -1.18 -3.85 15.37
CA CYS A 274 -0.52 -4.80 16.26
C CYS A 274 -0.88 -4.51 17.73
N PHE A 275 -1.55 -5.46 18.37
CA PHE A 275 -2.08 -5.39 19.73
C PHE A 275 -1.27 -6.29 20.65
N VAL A 276 -0.49 -5.69 21.55
CA VAL A 276 0.40 -6.41 22.49
C VAL A 276 -0.36 -6.72 23.78
N LEU A 277 -1.06 -7.85 23.81
CA LEU A 277 -1.92 -8.24 24.92
C LEU A 277 -1.12 -8.61 26.20
N ASN A 278 0.12 -9.08 26.07
CA ASN A 278 1.05 -9.23 27.19
C ASN A 278 2.06 -8.07 27.22
N PRO A 279 1.95 -7.13 28.18
CA PRO A 279 2.83 -5.95 28.24
C PRO A 279 4.30 -6.28 28.50
N GLU A 280 4.62 -7.44 29.09
CA GLU A 280 6.01 -7.85 29.39
C GLU A 280 6.85 -8.01 28.12
N ILE A 281 6.20 -8.26 26.97
CA ILE A 281 6.85 -8.41 25.67
C ILE A 281 7.68 -7.18 25.30
N PHE A 282 7.28 -5.95 25.69
CA PHE A 282 8.07 -4.75 25.38
C PHE A 282 9.46 -4.80 26.03
N ALA A 283 9.55 -5.17 27.31
CA ALA A 283 10.84 -5.28 27.99
C ALA A 283 11.70 -6.40 27.41
N GLU A 284 11.09 -7.55 27.09
CA GLU A 284 11.79 -8.68 26.47
C GLU A 284 12.33 -8.36 25.08
N MET A 285 11.54 -7.64 24.28
CA MET A 285 11.91 -7.18 22.96
C MET A 285 13.05 -6.15 23.04
N ALA A 286 13.01 -5.23 24.01
CA ALA A 286 14.09 -4.27 24.24
C ALA A 286 15.41 -4.90 24.71
N ALA A 287 15.35 -6.08 25.36
CA ALA A 287 16.50 -6.88 25.78
C ALA A 287 17.23 -7.57 24.60
N VAL A 288 17.69 -6.77 23.64
CA VAL A 288 18.39 -7.22 22.42
C VAL A 288 19.86 -7.52 22.72
N ALA A 289 20.27 -8.77 22.44
CA ALA A 289 21.64 -9.19 22.69
C ALA A 289 22.62 -8.50 21.71
N PRO A 290 23.89 -8.22 22.10
CA PRO A 290 24.83 -7.48 21.27
C PRO A 290 25.08 -8.10 19.88
N GLN A 291 24.94 -9.42 19.76
CA GLN A 291 25.20 -10.22 18.57
C GLN A 291 23.96 -10.47 17.70
N VAL A 292 22.76 -10.01 18.07
CA VAL A 292 21.55 -10.20 17.26
C VAL A 292 21.20 -8.93 16.50
N SER A 293 20.63 -9.03 15.29
CA SER A 293 20.25 -7.87 14.50
C SER A 293 18.99 -7.19 15.01
N MET A 294 18.07 -7.99 15.53
CA MET A 294 16.81 -7.56 16.10
C MET A 294 16.18 -8.67 16.93
N ASN A 295 15.39 -8.27 17.92
CA ASN A 295 14.35 -9.08 18.49
C ASN A 295 13.07 -8.90 17.65
N CYS A 296 12.31 -9.97 17.45
CA CYS A 296 11.00 -9.91 16.80
C CYS A 296 9.94 -10.63 17.64
N GLY A 297 8.74 -10.06 17.70
CA GLY A 297 7.58 -10.73 18.28
C GLY A 297 7.18 -11.95 17.45
N TRP A 298 7.44 -11.90 16.14
CA TRP A 298 7.12 -12.95 15.20
C TRP A 298 8.15 -13.05 14.08
N ALA A 299 8.35 -14.26 13.55
CA ALA A 299 9.06 -14.46 12.30
C ALA A 299 8.57 -15.69 11.56
N MET A 300 8.59 -15.62 10.23
CA MET A 300 8.32 -16.75 9.35
C MET A 300 9.43 -17.79 9.47
N ALA A 301 9.04 -19.06 9.57
CA ALA A 301 9.94 -20.13 9.19
C ALA A 301 10.29 -19.96 7.71
N SER A 302 11.58 -20.04 7.38
CA SER A 302 12.03 -20.11 6.01
C SER A 302 12.68 -21.46 5.76
N ASP A 303 12.69 -21.86 4.49
CA ASP A 303 13.41 -23.05 4.05
C ASP A 303 14.93 -22.83 3.94
N PHE A 304 15.44 -21.67 4.37
CA PHE A 304 16.86 -21.33 4.43
C PHE A 304 17.53 -21.74 5.75
N GLY A 305 16.79 -22.34 6.69
CA GLY A 305 17.32 -22.76 8.00
C GLY A 305 17.44 -21.63 9.02
N PHE A 306 16.74 -20.51 8.81
CA PHE A 306 16.64 -19.43 9.80
C PHE A 306 15.34 -18.63 9.66
N PRO A 307 14.85 -18.01 10.74
CA PRO A 307 13.60 -17.26 10.69
C PRO A 307 13.77 -15.89 9.99
N VAL A 308 12.69 -15.39 9.39
CA VAL A 308 12.60 -14.05 8.79
C VAL A 308 11.52 -13.24 9.50
N ALA A 309 11.91 -12.18 10.18
CA ALA A 309 11.03 -11.36 11.00
C ALA A 309 9.99 -10.60 10.17
N GLY A 310 8.76 -10.58 10.67
CA GLY A 310 7.71 -9.66 10.22
C GLY A 310 7.90 -8.27 10.83
N THR A 311 7.31 -7.25 10.21
CA THR A 311 7.54 -5.85 10.60
C THR A 311 6.69 -5.36 11.77
N HIS A 312 5.65 -6.08 12.18
CA HIS A 312 4.61 -5.58 13.08
C HIS A 312 5.04 -5.34 14.53
N LEU A 313 6.04 -6.07 15.02
CA LEU A 313 6.64 -5.83 16.33
C LEU A 313 8.12 -6.23 16.30
N LEU A 314 8.99 -5.23 16.23
CA LEU A 314 10.43 -5.40 16.11
C LEU A 314 11.18 -4.54 17.12
N PHE A 315 12.39 -4.96 17.45
CA PHE A 315 13.35 -4.14 18.19
C PHE A 315 14.76 -4.30 17.61
N ILE A 316 15.25 -3.25 16.98
CA ILE A 316 16.43 -3.25 16.11
C ILE A 316 17.70 -2.92 16.90
N ASN A 317 18.76 -3.70 16.66
CA ASN A 317 20.09 -3.45 17.18
C ASN A 317 20.85 -2.47 16.28
N GLN A 318 21.17 -1.29 16.81
CA GLN A 318 21.89 -0.24 16.08
C GLN A 318 23.30 -0.70 15.64
N LYS A 319 23.95 -1.58 16.42
CA LYS A 319 25.26 -2.13 16.04
C LYS A 319 25.19 -2.95 14.76
N ALA A 320 24.08 -3.66 14.53
CA ALA A 320 23.88 -4.44 13.32
C ALA A 320 23.71 -3.54 12.08
N ILE A 321 22.97 -2.41 12.21
CA ILE A 321 22.88 -1.39 11.16
C ILE A 321 24.28 -0.88 10.79
N HIS A 322 25.10 -0.53 11.79
CA HIS A 322 26.47 -0.09 11.56
C HIS A 322 27.36 -1.16 10.93
N ALA A 323 27.22 -2.43 11.34
CA ALA A 323 27.97 -3.54 10.75
C ALA A 323 27.63 -3.73 9.26
N VAL A 324 26.34 -3.71 8.90
CA VAL A 324 25.90 -3.80 7.49
C VAL A 324 26.43 -2.63 6.67
N ARG A 325 26.34 -1.39 7.19
CA ARG A 325 26.90 -0.20 6.52
C ARG A 325 28.42 -0.29 6.36
N SER A 326 29.13 -0.82 7.36
CA SER A 326 30.59 -1.02 7.32
C SER A 326 31.01 -2.11 6.33
N ALA A 327 30.15 -3.10 6.09
CA ALA A 327 30.28 -4.04 4.98
C ALA A 327 30.02 -3.39 3.61
N GLY A 328 29.83 -2.06 3.56
CA GLY A 328 29.80 -1.18 2.40
C GLY A 328 28.62 -1.37 1.47
N VAL A 329 27.51 -1.85 2.02
CA VAL A 329 26.19 -1.87 1.37
C VAL A 329 25.25 -0.91 2.12
N ALA A 330 24.25 -0.39 1.41
CA ALA A 330 23.20 0.40 2.06
C ALA A 330 22.37 -0.54 2.96
N ALA A 331 22.21 -0.16 4.24
CA ALA A 331 21.35 -0.85 5.19
C ALA A 331 19.91 -0.31 5.09
N ASP A 332 19.43 -0.05 3.88
CA ASP A 332 18.22 0.74 3.69
C ASP A 332 16.97 -0.14 3.71
N PRO A 333 15.99 0.17 4.58
CA PRO A 333 14.66 -0.39 4.50
C PRO A 333 13.99 -0.07 3.15
N GLY A 334 13.32 -1.05 2.59
CA GLY A 334 12.57 -0.93 1.34
C GLY A 334 12.32 -2.28 0.69
N THR A 335 11.54 -2.25 -0.38
CA THR A 335 11.29 -3.43 -1.20
C THR A 335 12.37 -3.57 -2.27
N TYR A 336 12.75 -4.81 -2.57
CA TYR A 336 13.77 -5.12 -3.57
C TYR A 336 13.31 -6.22 -4.52
N ASP A 337 13.68 -6.10 -5.79
CA ASP A 337 13.53 -7.16 -6.79
C ASP A 337 14.68 -7.11 -7.80
N TRP A 338 14.59 -7.89 -8.86
CA TRP A 338 15.66 -7.98 -9.86
C TRP A 338 15.54 -6.97 -11.00
N THR A 339 14.39 -6.33 -11.15
CA THR A 339 13.98 -5.58 -12.34
C THR A 339 13.64 -4.12 -12.05
N GLY A 340 13.54 -3.75 -10.78
CA GLY A 340 13.04 -2.47 -10.32
C GLY A 340 11.57 -2.28 -10.68
N CYS A 341 10.72 -3.30 -10.52
CA CYS A 341 9.32 -3.20 -10.94
C CYS A 341 8.60 -2.05 -10.22
N ALA A 342 7.68 -1.41 -10.94
CA ALA A 342 6.87 -0.36 -10.38
C ALA A 342 5.97 -0.89 -9.25
N ARG A 343 5.77 -0.07 -8.22
CA ARG A 343 4.84 -0.34 -7.14
C ARG A 343 3.58 0.50 -7.30
N PRO A 344 2.41 -0.04 -6.96
CA PRO A 344 1.16 0.72 -6.90
C PRO A 344 1.09 1.62 -5.64
N LEU A 345 2.21 2.17 -5.18
CA LEU A 345 2.28 3.03 -3.98
C LEU A 345 2.82 4.43 -4.31
N PRO A 346 2.37 5.48 -3.60
CA PRO A 346 2.40 6.85 -4.13
C PRO A 346 3.77 7.53 -4.15
N GLN A 347 4.80 6.98 -3.49
CA GLN A 347 6.04 7.74 -3.21
C GLN A 347 7.35 7.02 -3.51
N LEU A 348 7.38 5.71 -3.35
CA LEU A 348 8.50 4.86 -3.73
C LEU A 348 8.02 3.94 -4.84
N GLY A 349 7.70 4.55 -5.99
CA GLY A 349 7.01 3.92 -7.11
C GLY A 349 7.77 2.77 -7.77
N PHE A 350 8.94 2.35 -7.26
CA PHE A 350 9.74 1.26 -7.81
C PHE A 350 10.43 0.47 -6.69
N ASN A 351 10.51 -0.84 -6.88
CA ASN A 351 11.39 -1.70 -6.11
C ASN A 351 12.85 -1.32 -6.36
N ARG A 352 13.70 -1.52 -5.35
CA ARG A 352 15.14 -1.29 -5.48
C ARG A 352 15.81 -2.52 -6.09
N VAL A 353 16.80 -2.30 -6.96
CA VAL A 353 17.60 -3.41 -7.49
C VAL A 353 18.83 -3.62 -6.59
N PRO A 354 19.05 -4.83 -6.01
CA PRO A 354 20.23 -5.10 -5.22
C PRO A 354 21.52 -4.85 -6.02
N SER A 355 22.42 -4.05 -5.45
CA SER A 355 23.75 -3.78 -6.05
C SER A 355 24.58 -5.07 -6.15
N GLY A 356 25.64 -5.07 -6.98
CA GLY A 356 26.53 -6.23 -7.09
C GLY A 356 27.13 -6.66 -5.74
N ARG A 357 27.43 -5.70 -4.86
CA ARG A 357 27.93 -5.98 -3.50
C ARG A 357 26.84 -6.55 -2.59
N THR A 358 25.63 -5.98 -2.64
CA THR A 358 24.45 -6.52 -1.95
C THR A 358 24.20 -7.97 -2.36
N ARG A 359 24.19 -8.27 -3.66
CA ARG A 359 24.02 -9.65 -4.18
C ARG A 359 25.08 -10.61 -3.66
N ARG A 360 26.35 -10.19 -3.58
CA ARG A 360 27.43 -11.03 -3.03
C ARG A 360 27.19 -11.40 -1.57
N LEU A 361 26.77 -10.44 -0.74
CA LEU A 361 26.44 -10.70 0.66
C LEU A 361 25.19 -11.59 0.80
N LEU A 362 24.15 -11.33 -0.01
CA LEU A 362 22.95 -12.17 -0.02
C LEU A 362 23.26 -13.64 -0.34
N ARG A 363 24.17 -13.93 -1.29
CA ARG A 363 24.60 -15.31 -1.61
C ARG A 363 25.33 -16.04 -0.47
N GLN A 364 25.77 -15.33 0.57
CA GLN A 364 26.37 -15.98 1.74
C GLN A 364 25.33 -16.64 2.65
N VAL A 365 24.07 -16.21 2.56
CA VAL A 365 22.98 -16.67 3.44
C VAL A 365 21.77 -17.22 2.69
N LEU A 366 21.63 -16.89 1.40
CA LEU A 366 20.55 -17.38 0.54
C LEU A 366 21.11 -18.33 -0.54
N PRO A 367 20.40 -19.42 -0.86
CA PRO A 367 20.72 -20.28 -1.98
C PRO A 367 20.50 -19.56 -3.31
N ASP A 368 21.00 -20.17 -4.38
CA ASP A 368 20.75 -19.71 -5.74
C ASP A 368 19.33 -20.07 -6.21
N ASP A 369 18.73 -19.22 -7.06
CA ASP A 369 17.42 -19.46 -7.68
C ASP A 369 17.48 -20.28 -8.98
N GLY A 370 18.66 -20.79 -9.35
CA GLY A 370 18.93 -21.49 -10.59
C GLY A 370 19.38 -20.59 -11.74
N THR A 371 19.31 -19.26 -11.57
CA THR A 371 19.75 -18.26 -12.56
C THR A 371 21.02 -17.51 -12.15
N GLY A 372 21.69 -17.95 -11.09
CA GLY A 372 22.83 -17.25 -10.53
C GLY A 372 22.44 -16.14 -9.53
N ARG A 373 21.17 -15.99 -9.17
CA ARG A 373 20.67 -14.93 -8.26
C ARG A 373 20.33 -15.52 -6.89
N PRO A 374 20.48 -14.75 -5.80
CA PRO A 374 19.94 -15.14 -4.50
C PRO A 374 18.43 -15.41 -4.57
N ARG A 375 17.96 -16.53 -4.04
CA ARG A 375 16.54 -16.87 -4.03
C ARG A 375 15.72 -15.90 -3.17
N LEU A 376 14.59 -15.44 -3.70
CA LEU A 376 13.64 -14.62 -2.96
C LEU A 376 13.06 -15.39 -1.76
N VAL A 377 12.82 -14.71 -0.64
CA VAL A 377 12.25 -15.33 0.57
C VAL A 377 10.80 -15.72 0.36
N SER A 378 10.03 -14.86 -0.32
CA SER A 378 8.63 -15.09 -0.62
C SER A 378 8.19 -14.27 -1.82
N GLY A 379 7.36 -14.84 -2.68
CA GLY A 379 6.73 -14.09 -3.79
C GLY A 379 7.72 -13.53 -4.81
N ALA A 380 7.39 -12.35 -5.36
CA ALA A 380 8.11 -11.72 -6.47
C ALA A 380 9.14 -10.65 -6.04
N PHE A 381 9.21 -10.31 -4.76
CA PHE A 381 10.11 -9.28 -4.23
C PHE A 381 10.46 -9.53 -2.76
N TYR A 382 11.54 -8.94 -2.28
CA TYR A 382 11.86 -8.83 -0.85
C TYR A 382 11.08 -7.67 -0.23
N ASP A 383 10.43 -7.91 0.91
CA ASP A 383 9.66 -6.90 1.64
C ASP A 383 10.56 -5.94 2.46
N THR A 384 9.95 -4.92 3.08
CA THR A 384 10.57 -3.72 3.70
C THR A 384 11.87 -3.96 4.46
N LEU A 385 11.98 -4.99 5.30
CA LEU A 385 13.19 -5.28 6.07
C LEU A 385 13.90 -6.58 5.69
N MET A 386 13.39 -7.33 4.71
CA MET A 386 13.93 -8.65 4.39
C MET A 386 15.39 -8.59 3.92
N VAL A 387 15.73 -7.67 2.99
CA VAL A 387 17.12 -7.52 2.54
C VAL A 387 18.03 -7.12 3.70
N TYR A 388 17.61 -6.19 4.57
CA TYR A 388 18.40 -5.82 5.74
C TYR A 388 18.67 -7.01 6.66
N GLN A 389 17.65 -7.83 6.95
CA GLN A 389 17.81 -9.03 7.78
C GLN A 389 18.83 -10.02 7.20
N MET A 390 18.80 -10.26 5.88
CA MET A 390 19.77 -11.14 5.22
C MET A 390 21.18 -10.56 5.26
N LEU A 391 21.32 -9.25 5.02
CA LEU A 391 22.61 -8.57 5.09
C LEU A 391 23.17 -8.60 6.52
N ALA A 392 22.33 -8.35 7.53
CA ALA A 392 22.71 -8.41 8.94
C ALA A 392 23.19 -9.82 9.32
N ARG A 393 22.45 -10.85 8.89
CA ARG A 393 22.86 -12.24 9.09
C ARG A 393 24.20 -12.56 8.41
N ALA A 394 24.42 -12.10 7.18
CA ALA A 394 25.67 -12.29 6.45
C ALA A 394 26.87 -11.66 7.17
N VAL A 395 26.66 -10.59 7.94
CA VAL A 395 27.69 -9.96 8.77
C VAL A 395 27.68 -10.43 10.25
N GLY A 396 27.02 -11.56 10.54
CA GLY A 396 27.08 -12.23 11.85
C GLY A 396 26.01 -11.80 12.86
N PHE A 397 24.97 -11.08 12.43
CA PHE A 397 23.87 -10.63 13.29
C PHE A 397 22.56 -11.33 12.90
N PRO A 398 22.24 -12.51 13.46
CA PRO A 398 20.96 -13.17 13.21
C PRO A 398 19.78 -12.46 13.89
N VAL A 399 18.58 -12.73 13.40
CA VAL A 399 17.32 -12.39 14.08
C VAL A 399 17.11 -13.31 15.29
N ARG A 400 16.56 -12.77 16.38
CA ARG A 400 16.07 -13.54 17.52
C ARG A 400 14.55 -13.40 17.65
N GLN A 401 13.85 -14.53 17.64
CA GLN A 401 12.44 -14.58 18.01
C GLN A 401 12.30 -14.52 19.53
N VAL A 402 11.49 -13.58 20.04
CA VAL A 402 11.11 -13.52 21.46
C VAL A 402 9.93 -14.46 21.74
N ARG A 403 9.08 -14.68 20.73
CA ARG A 403 8.02 -15.70 20.76
C ARG A 403 8.07 -16.55 19.48
N PRO A 404 7.96 -17.89 19.58
CA PRO A 404 7.82 -18.77 18.43
C PRO A 404 6.34 -18.82 17.99
N LEU A 405 5.82 -17.69 17.52
CA LEU A 405 4.45 -17.64 17.03
C LEU A 405 4.34 -18.36 15.69
N ALA A 406 3.45 -19.35 15.60
CA ALA A 406 3.22 -20.10 14.37
C ALA A 406 2.39 -19.27 13.39
N ARG A 407 2.91 -19.04 12.19
CA ARG A 407 2.11 -18.54 11.07
C ARG A 407 1.03 -19.56 10.72
N ARG A 408 -0.24 -19.24 10.95
CA ARG A 408 -1.38 -20.06 10.49
C ARG A 408 -1.92 -19.54 9.16
N CYS A 409 -1.02 -19.28 8.21
CA CYS A 409 -1.37 -18.85 6.87
C CYS A 409 -0.64 -19.75 5.88
N THR A 410 -1.39 -20.47 5.06
CA THR A 410 -0.87 -21.11 3.84
C THR A 410 -0.66 -20.04 2.77
N LEU A 411 0.57 -19.90 2.30
CA LEU A 411 0.85 -19.16 1.07
C LEU A 411 0.80 -20.09 -0.15
N PRO A 412 0.22 -19.65 -1.28
CA PRO A 412 -0.42 -18.34 -1.50
C PRO A 412 -1.73 -18.20 -0.72
N VAL A 413 -2.02 -16.98 -0.24
CA VAL A 413 -3.35 -16.65 0.31
C VAL A 413 -4.34 -16.85 -0.82
N ASP A 414 -5.20 -17.86 -0.73
CA ASP A 414 -6.38 -17.92 -1.59
C ASP A 414 -7.29 -16.78 -1.14
N VAL A 415 -7.20 -15.66 -1.86
CA VAL A 415 -7.96 -14.46 -1.58
C VAL A 415 -9.45 -14.68 -1.73
N ASN A 416 -9.93 -15.81 -2.25
CA ASN A 416 -11.35 -16.18 -2.31
C ASN A 416 -11.74 -17.22 -1.26
N SER A 417 -10.77 -17.78 -0.54
CA SER A 417 -11.02 -18.79 0.48
C SER A 417 -11.73 -18.18 1.68
N THR A 418 -12.81 -18.81 2.09
CA THR A 418 -13.49 -18.53 3.36
C THR A 418 -12.88 -19.32 4.51
N ASP A 419 -11.90 -20.19 4.25
CA ASP A 419 -11.21 -20.97 5.27
C ASP A 419 -10.30 -20.05 6.10
N PRO A 420 -10.55 -19.92 7.42
CA PRO A 420 -9.72 -19.11 8.32
C PRO A 420 -8.23 -19.47 8.33
N ALA A 421 -7.85 -20.68 7.88
CA ALA A 421 -6.45 -21.10 7.75
C ALA A 421 -5.68 -20.38 6.63
N HIS A 422 -6.37 -19.73 5.69
CA HIS A 422 -5.73 -18.98 4.60
C HIS A 422 -5.43 -17.52 4.98
N TRP A 423 -5.77 -17.09 6.20
CA TRP A 423 -5.71 -15.69 6.59
C TRP A 423 -4.32 -15.28 7.07
N PRO A 424 -3.78 -14.12 6.63
CA PRO A 424 -2.40 -13.73 6.86
C PRO A 424 -2.11 -13.21 8.27
N GLU A 425 -3.10 -13.18 9.16
CA GLU A 425 -2.98 -12.61 10.51
C GLU A 425 -2.03 -13.42 11.40
N ASP A 426 -1.34 -12.75 12.30
CA ASP A 426 -0.45 -13.41 13.27
C ASP A 426 -1.05 -13.25 14.66
N VAL A 427 -1.35 -14.37 15.33
CA VAL A 427 -2.10 -14.33 16.59
C VAL A 427 -1.54 -15.27 17.66
N SER A 428 -1.68 -14.82 18.91
CA SER A 428 -1.54 -15.56 20.16
C SER A 428 -2.27 -14.79 21.27
N ASP A 429 -2.48 -15.43 22.41
CA ASP A 429 -3.10 -14.77 23.57
C ASP A 429 -2.24 -13.61 24.13
N GLU A 430 -0.98 -13.49 23.70
CA GLU A 430 -0.07 -12.41 24.08
C GLU A 430 0.06 -11.30 23.03
N LEU A 431 -0.23 -11.59 21.75
CA LEU A 431 0.03 -10.69 20.62
C LEU A 431 -0.94 -10.98 19.48
N PHE A 432 -1.62 -9.95 18.98
CA PHE A 432 -2.51 -10.05 17.83
C PHE A 432 -2.14 -8.99 16.78
N HIS A 433 -1.89 -9.39 15.55
CA HIS A 433 -1.64 -8.48 14.43
C HIS A 433 -2.65 -8.72 13.31
N LEU A 434 -3.45 -7.69 13.02
CA LEU A 434 -4.43 -7.70 11.93
C LEU A 434 -3.77 -7.20 10.64
N CYS A 435 -3.14 -8.12 9.90
CA CYS A 435 -2.54 -7.80 8.61
C CYS A 435 -3.55 -7.13 7.66
N GLY A 436 -3.11 -6.11 6.91
CA GLY A 436 -3.82 -5.68 5.70
C GLY A 436 -4.82 -4.55 5.84
N ILE A 437 -4.84 -3.84 6.98
CA ILE A 437 -5.65 -2.63 7.12
C ILE A 437 -5.35 -1.56 6.06
N SER A 438 -4.15 -1.57 5.48
CA SER A 438 -3.70 -0.61 4.47
C SER A 438 -4.09 -0.97 3.03
N TYR A 439 -4.57 -2.20 2.80
CA TYR A 439 -4.88 -2.69 1.46
C TYR A 439 -6.14 -3.57 1.38
N TYR A 440 -6.94 -3.68 2.44
CA TYR A 440 -8.11 -4.55 2.44
C TYR A 440 -9.14 -4.18 1.36
N THR A 441 -9.16 -2.92 0.92
CA THR A 441 -9.98 -2.46 -0.21
C THR A 441 -9.66 -3.18 -1.51
N ARG A 442 -8.47 -3.79 -1.64
CA ARG A 442 -8.09 -4.65 -2.76
C ARG A 442 -8.75 -6.02 -2.73
N PHE A 443 -9.36 -6.41 -1.61
CA PHE A 443 -10.16 -7.63 -1.49
C PHE A 443 -11.63 -7.38 -1.82
N ALA A 444 -11.95 -6.37 -2.65
CA ALA A 444 -13.31 -6.09 -3.10
C ALA A 444 -13.99 -7.34 -3.71
N ASP A 445 -13.20 -8.18 -4.37
CA ASP A 445 -13.66 -9.43 -4.98
C ASP A 445 -13.87 -10.58 -3.98
N ASN A 446 -13.42 -10.45 -2.72
CA ASN A 446 -13.78 -11.35 -1.63
C ASN A 446 -14.68 -10.65 -0.59
N PRO A 447 -16.01 -10.80 -0.73
CA PRO A 447 -16.95 -10.13 0.14
C PRO A 447 -16.88 -10.60 1.60
N GLY A 448 -16.43 -11.82 1.87
CA GLY A 448 -16.28 -12.35 3.23
C GLY A 448 -15.09 -11.71 3.96
N LEU A 449 -13.94 -11.65 3.29
CA LEU A 449 -12.73 -11.01 3.81
C LEU A 449 -12.94 -9.51 4.00
N LEU A 450 -13.54 -8.85 3.01
CA LEU A 450 -13.91 -7.44 3.12
C LEU A 450 -14.86 -7.19 4.29
N ALA A 451 -15.90 -8.02 4.47
CA ALA A 451 -16.83 -7.88 5.58
C ALA A 451 -16.14 -8.03 6.95
N LEU A 452 -15.12 -8.89 7.07
CA LEU A 452 -14.35 -9.00 8.31
C LEU A 452 -13.51 -7.76 8.58
N TYR A 453 -12.72 -7.29 7.61
CA TYR A 453 -11.88 -6.09 7.82
C TYR A 453 -12.72 -4.85 8.11
N VAL A 454 -13.84 -4.70 7.40
CA VAL A 454 -14.80 -3.62 7.66
C VAL A 454 -15.42 -3.76 9.06
N GLY A 455 -15.70 -4.99 9.51
CA GLY A 455 -16.15 -5.26 10.88
C GLY A 455 -15.10 -4.92 11.94
N ALA A 456 -13.84 -5.30 11.72
CA ALA A 456 -12.74 -4.96 12.60
C ALA A 456 -12.52 -3.44 12.68
N GLU A 457 -12.57 -2.75 11.54
CA GLU A 457 -12.46 -1.30 11.46
C GLU A 457 -13.64 -0.59 12.17
N LEU A 458 -14.87 -1.11 12.02
CA LEU A 458 -16.02 -0.62 12.77
C LEU A 458 -15.80 -0.74 14.28
N VAL A 459 -15.31 -1.88 14.76
CA VAL A 459 -15.05 -2.08 16.19
C VAL A 459 -14.02 -1.08 16.71
N MET A 460 -12.94 -0.82 15.96
CA MET A 460 -11.95 0.18 16.37
C MET A 460 -12.50 1.60 16.34
N LEU A 461 -13.34 1.93 15.36
CA LEU A 461 -14.02 3.23 15.29
C LEU A 461 -15.01 3.43 16.45
N ASP A 462 -15.80 2.40 16.79
CA ASP A 462 -16.68 2.40 17.96
C ASP A 462 -15.88 2.64 19.24
N ASN A 463 -14.75 1.96 19.38
CA ASN A 463 -13.84 2.14 20.51
C ASN A 463 -13.30 3.57 20.59
N LEU A 464 -12.85 4.14 19.46
CA LEU A 464 -12.39 5.54 19.40
C LEU A 464 -13.51 6.54 19.74
N LEU A 465 -14.72 6.33 19.26
CA LEU A 465 -15.85 7.25 19.50
C LEU A 465 -16.42 7.12 20.92
N SER A 466 -16.23 5.96 21.56
CA SER A 466 -16.50 5.79 22.99
C SER A 466 -15.43 6.41 23.89
N PHE A 467 -14.33 6.88 23.31
CA PHE A 467 -13.17 7.39 24.03
C PHE A 467 -13.38 8.85 24.48
N SER A 468 -13.59 9.05 25.78
CA SER A 468 -13.61 10.37 26.45
C SER A 468 -14.76 11.32 26.07
N THR A 469 -14.97 12.34 26.92
CA THR A 469 -15.87 13.49 26.71
C THR A 469 -15.52 14.40 25.51
N THR A 470 -14.36 14.23 24.88
CA THR A 470 -13.95 15.06 23.74
C THR A 470 -14.03 14.22 22.49
N GLU A 471 -14.92 14.59 21.59
CA GLU A 471 -15.17 13.85 20.36
C GLU A 471 -13.90 13.79 19.49
N PRO A 472 -13.63 12.64 18.84
CA PRO A 472 -12.62 12.58 17.79
C PRO A 472 -13.02 13.46 16.59
N PRO A 473 -12.10 13.78 15.67
CA PRO A 473 -12.43 14.59 14.50
C PRO A 473 -13.63 14.03 13.71
N GLU A 474 -14.50 14.90 13.21
CA GLU A 474 -15.79 14.54 12.55
C GLU A 474 -15.63 13.50 11.42
N GLN A 475 -14.49 13.51 10.73
CA GLN A 475 -14.17 12.53 9.68
C GLN A 475 -14.26 11.07 10.16
N TYR A 476 -14.03 10.79 11.45
CA TYR A 476 -14.11 9.44 12.02
C TYR A 476 -15.57 8.99 12.24
N ALA A 477 -16.44 9.88 12.71
CA ALA A 477 -17.88 9.63 12.76
C ALA A 477 -18.46 9.41 11.35
N SER A 478 -18.03 10.26 10.39
CA SER A 478 -18.39 10.09 8.98
C SER A 478 -17.92 8.76 8.40
N LYS A 479 -16.68 8.34 8.69
CA LYS A 479 -16.12 7.06 8.25
C LYS A 479 -16.90 5.88 8.83
N ARG A 480 -17.21 5.92 10.12
CA ARG A 480 -18.07 4.93 10.79
C ARG A 480 -19.43 4.80 10.11
N ASN A 481 -20.09 5.92 9.84
CA ASN A 481 -21.41 5.92 9.21
C ASN A 481 -21.39 5.30 7.81
N LYS A 482 -20.34 5.57 7.02
CA LYS A 482 -20.12 4.91 5.72
C LYS A 482 -19.98 3.39 5.86
N ILE A 483 -19.15 2.94 6.79
CA ILE A 483 -18.97 1.50 7.07
C ILE A 483 -20.28 0.84 7.50
N MET A 484 -21.06 1.48 8.38
CA MET A 484 -22.38 0.96 8.77
C MET A 484 -23.34 0.85 7.59
N ALA A 485 -23.36 1.85 6.70
CA ALA A 485 -24.18 1.80 5.49
C ALA A 485 -23.75 0.66 4.55
N ASP A 486 -22.43 0.44 4.43
CA ASP A 486 -21.87 -0.66 3.63
C ASP A 486 -22.22 -2.04 4.19
N LEU A 487 -22.17 -2.20 5.51
CA LEU A 487 -22.62 -3.43 6.20
C LEU A 487 -24.13 -3.64 6.03
N ALA A 488 -24.94 -2.59 6.19
CA ALA A 488 -26.39 -2.67 6.02
C ALA A 488 -26.79 -3.07 4.60
N ARG A 489 -26.10 -2.56 3.56
CA ARG A 489 -26.29 -2.99 2.16
C ARG A 489 -25.99 -4.48 1.93
N ARG A 490 -25.19 -5.09 2.82
CA ARG A 490 -24.84 -6.52 2.82
C ARG A 490 -25.71 -7.34 3.77
N GLY A 491 -26.73 -6.73 4.38
CA GLY A 491 -27.62 -7.38 5.36
C GLY A 491 -26.97 -7.67 6.71
N LEU A 492 -25.94 -6.90 7.10
CA LEU A 492 -25.22 -7.06 8.36
C LEU A 492 -25.47 -5.87 9.29
N THR A 493 -25.74 -6.16 10.56
CA THR A 493 -25.75 -5.15 11.63
C THR A 493 -24.34 -4.93 12.19
N ALA A 494 -24.16 -3.87 13.00
CA ALA A 494 -22.92 -3.66 13.74
C ALA A 494 -22.62 -4.83 14.70
N THR A 495 -23.64 -5.37 15.36
CA THR A 495 -23.52 -6.56 16.22
C THR A 495 -23.06 -7.77 15.42
N ASP A 496 -23.64 -8.03 14.24
CA ASP A 496 -23.21 -9.14 13.39
C ASP A 496 -21.75 -9.01 12.96
N ALA A 497 -21.31 -7.80 12.61
CA ALA A 497 -19.93 -7.53 12.24
C ALA A 497 -18.96 -7.77 13.40
N ARG A 498 -19.31 -7.30 14.60
CA ARG A 498 -18.53 -7.54 15.83
C ARG A 498 -18.46 -9.02 16.18
N ASP A 499 -19.58 -9.73 16.14
CA ASP A 499 -19.66 -11.17 16.46
C ASP A 499 -18.89 -12.01 15.45
N ARG A 500 -18.94 -11.65 14.16
CA ARG A 500 -18.11 -12.27 13.12
C ARG A 500 -16.63 -12.04 13.36
N PHE A 501 -16.24 -10.81 13.71
CA PHE A 501 -14.84 -10.51 14.02
C PHE A 501 -14.36 -11.30 15.24
N ARG A 502 -15.16 -11.33 16.32
CA ARG A 502 -14.88 -12.16 17.50
C ARG A 502 -14.72 -13.64 17.14
N ARG A 503 -15.69 -14.18 16.38
CA ARG A 503 -15.68 -15.59 15.96
C ARG A 503 -14.44 -15.92 15.16
N HIS A 504 -14.04 -15.03 14.25
CA HIS A 504 -12.81 -15.19 13.49
C HIS A 504 -11.58 -15.25 14.40
N LEU A 505 -11.44 -14.34 15.38
CA LEU A 505 -10.33 -14.38 16.33
C LEU A 505 -10.30 -15.70 17.10
N VAL A 506 -11.45 -16.14 17.63
CA VAL A 506 -11.52 -17.33 18.50
C VAL A 506 -11.47 -18.64 17.70
N GLU A 507 -12.43 -18.85 16.80
CA GLU A 507 -12.59 -20.10 16.06
C GLU A 507 -11.62 -20.17 14.88
N GLY A 508 -11.44 -19.06 14.16
CA GLY A 508 -10.61 -19.01 12.97
C GLY A 508 -9.11 -18.94 13.27
N ARG A 509 -8.73 -18.15 14.28
CA ARG A 509 -7.32 -17.91 14.62
C ARG A 509 -6.87 -18.58 15.91
N GLY A 510 -7.79 -19.11 16.72
CA GLY A 510 -7.49 -19.87 17.93
C GLY A 510 -7.10 -19.01 19.12
N LEU A 511 -7.52 -17.74 19.15
CA LEU A 511 -7.37 -16.88 20.32
C LEU A 511 -8.29 -17.36 21.44
N ALA A 512 -7.83 -17.31 22.69
CA ALA A 512 -8.72 -17.51 23.83
C ALA A 512 -9.82 -16.44 23.82
N GLY A 513 -11.04 -16.82 24.21
CA GLY A 513 -12.19 -15.91 24.23
C GLY A 513 -11.89 -14.60 24.98
N ALA A 514 -11.22 -14.69 26.12
CA ALA A 514 -10.81 -13.53 26.91
C ALA A 514 -9.82 -12.61 26.16
N ALA A 515 -8.86 -13.17 25.43
CA ALA A 515 -7.93 -12.38 24.62
C ALA A 515 -8.63 -11.69 23.45
N ALA A 516 -9.57 -12.38 22.79
CA ALA A 516 -10.40 -11.77 21.74
C ALA A 516 -11.30 -10.65 22.29
N ASP A 517 -11.91 -10.86 23.45
CA ASP A 517 -12.73 -9.85 24.12
C ASP A 517 -11.92 -8.60 24.48
N ARG A 518 -10.67 -8.78 24.93
CA ARG A 518 -9.74 -7.65 25.10
C ARG A 518 -9.61 -6.88 23.80
N VAL A 519 -9.18 -7.51 22.70
CA VAL A 519 -8.99 -6.85 21.39
C VAL A 519 -10.22 -6.01 21.00
N LEU A 520 -11.42 -6.59 21.16
CA LEU A 520 -12.69 -5.93 20.83
C LEU A 520 -13.07 -4.77 21.76
N GLU A 521 -12.46 -4.66 22.94
CA GLU A 521 -12.75 -3.68 24.00
C GLU A 521 -11.59 -2.71 24.27
N SER A 522 -10.61 -2.63 23.37
CA SER A 522 -9.39 -1.81 23.52
C SER A 522 -9.64 -0.38 24.03
N GLY A 523 -10.67 0.31 23.52
CA GLY A 523 -11.01 1.68 23.95
C GLY A 523 -11.53 1.79 25.40
N ARG A 524 -12.15 0.73 25.93
CA ARG A 524 -12.77 0.74 27.27
C ARG A 524 -11.77 0.50 28.40
N GLN A 525 -10.68 -0.23 28.14
CA GLN A 525 -9.66 -0.53 29.15
C GLN A 525 -8.98 0.73 29.69
N ARG A 526 -8.79 1.71 28.81
CA ARG A 526 -8.21 3.00 29.18
C ARG A 526 -9.12 3.88 30.02
N ALA A 527 -10.41 3.93 29.68
CA ALA A 527 -11.40 4.68 30.44
C ALA A 527 -11.48 4.19 31.89
N ARG A 528 -11.36 2.87 32.12
CA ARG A 528 -11.32 2.29 33.47
C ARG A 528 -10.04 2.68 34.22
N SER A 529 -8.88 2.53 33.58
CA SER A 529 -7.58 2.87 34.19
C SER A 529 -7.48 4.35 34.59
N ALA A 530 -8.10 5.26 33.82
CA ALA A 530 -8.14 6.68 34.15
C ALA A 530 -9.06 7.01 35.34
N ILE A 531 -10.13 6.24 35.55
CA ILE A 531 -11.02 6.41 36.70
C ILE A 531 -10.33 5.91 37.98
N ASP A 532 -9.66 4.77 37.91
CA ASP A 532 -9.00 4.15 39.07
C ASP A 532 -7.79 4.96 39.59
N LEU A 533 -7.21 5.86 38.79
CA LEU A 533 -6.14 6.78 39.22
C LEU A 533 -6.65 8.05 39.91
N VAL A 534 -7.94 8.35 39.79
CA VAL A 534 -8.56 9.58 40.34
C VAL A 534 -9.29 9.29 41.67
N THR A 535 -9.61 8.03 41.95
CA THR A 535 -10.15 7.53 43.22
C THR A 535 -9.05 7.01 44.13
#